data_AF-T2ICT0-F1
#
_entry.id   AF-T2ICT0-F1
#
_cell.length_a   1.000
_cell.length_b   1.000
_cell.length_c   1.000
_cell.angle_alpha   90.00
_cell.angle_beta   90.00
_cell.angle_gamma   90.00
#
_symmetry.space_group_name_H-M   'P 1'
#
loop_
_entity.id
_entity.type
_entity.pdbx_description
1 polymer ?
#
loop_
_entity_poly.entity_id
_entity_poly.type
_entity_poly.pdbx_seq_one_letter_code
_entity_poly.pdbx_strand_id
1 'polypeptide(L)'
;MVWRITTDELLARYKAGERNFAGIELIRIVGEMGERDGISGLISGLEGADLRGINLRGANLERVDLSGADLEQVNASSASFIDATMSYFLYAVLIYANFRGATDTGERSLCSRFNLIWHTTMPDGTVYKGPECKWK
;
A
#
# COMPACT_ATOMS: atom_id res chain seq x y z
N MET A 1 -18.78 7.83 -2.74
CA MET A 1 -18.84 6.94 -3.92
C MET A 1 -17.55 6.14 -3.90
N VAL A 2 -17.61 4.80 -3.87
CA VAL A 2 -16.41 3.94 -3.86
C VAL A 2 -16.00 3.68 -5.30
N TRP A 3 -14.73 3.93 -5.63
CA TRP A 3 -14.19 3.79 -6.98
C TRP A 3 -13.41 2.49 -7.06
N ARG A 4 -13.95 1.49 -7.75
CA ARG A 4 -13.27 0.20 -7.93
C ARG A 4 -12.39 0.24 -9.18
N ILE A 5 -11.08 0.06 -9.02
CA ILE A 5 -10.11 0.05 -10.14
C ILE A 5 -9.12 -1.12 -10.01
N THR A 6 -8.49 -1.51 -11.10
CA THR A 6 -7.42 -2.52 -11.10
C THR A 6 -6.08 -1.88 -10.75
N THR A 7 -5.07 -2.70 -10.44
CA THR A 7 -3.69 -2.22 -10.27
C THR A 7 -3.16 -1.55 -11.54
N ASP A 8 -3.46 -2.11 -12.71
CA ASP A 8 -3.03 -1.55 -14.00
C ASP A 8 -3.69 -0.20 -14.27
N GLU A 9 -4.97 -0.05 -13.93
CA GLU A 9 -5.71 1.20 -14.08
C GLU A 9 -5.17 2.28 -13.14
N LEU A 10 -4.83 1.91 -11.89
CA LEU A 10 -4.14 2.83 -10.97
C LEU A 10 -2.83 3.31 -11.59
N LEU A 11 -2.00 2.38 -12.09
CA LEU A 11 -0.71 2.72 -12.67
C LEU A 11 -0.84 3.57 -13.94
N ALA A 12 -1.85 3.31 -14.77
CA ALA A 12 -2.14 4.10 -15.96
C ALA A 12 -2.53 5.54 -15.61
N ARG A 13 -3.43 5.72 -14.64
CA ARG A 13 -3.84 7.04 -14.13
C ARG A 13 -2.69 7.79 -13.47
N TYR A 14 -1.88 7.07 -12.69
CA TYR A 14 -0.69 7.63 -12.06
C TYR A 14 0.30 8.15 -13.12
N LYS A 15 0.55 7.36 -14.16
CA LYS A 15 1.37 7.77 -15.32
C LYS A 15 0.76 8.97 -16.06
N ALA A 16 -0.56 9.10 -16.08
CA ALA A 16 -1.26 10.26 -16.63
C ALA A 16 -1.23 11.51 -15.72
N GLY A 17 -0.61 11.44 -14.54
CA GLY A 17 -0.45 12.56 -13.63
C GLY A 17 -1.49 12.62 -12.50
N GLU A 18 -2.44 11.69 -12.44
CA GLU A 18 -3.37 11.59 -11.31
C GLU A 18 -2.59 11.21 -10.04
N ARG A 19 -2.88 11.89 -8.93
CA ARG A 19 -2.28 11.62 -7.61
C ARG A 19 -3.31 11.38 -6.52
N ASN A 20 -4.58 11.65 -6.82
CA ASN A 20 -5.66 11.51 -5.86
C ASN A 20 -6.43 10.22 -6.10
N PHE A 21 -6.10 9.20 -5.32
CA PHE A 21 -6.75 7.89 -5.34
C PHE A 21 -7.47 7.63 -4.01
N ALA A 22 -7.99 8.68 -3.37
CA ALA A 22 -8.67 8.55 -2.10
C ALA A 22 -9.97 7.73 -2.26
N GLY A 23 -10.18 6.78 -1.36
CA GLY A 23 -11.39 5.95 -1.30
C GLY A 23 -11.55 4.98 -2.46
N ILE A 24 -10.46 4.67 -3.17
CA ILE A 24 -10.49 3.60 -4.17
C ILE A 24 -10.58 2.24 -3.50
N GLU A 25 -11.13 1.27 -4.21
CA GLU A 25 -11.00 -0.13 -3.88
C GLU A 25 -10.19 -0.78 -5.00
N LEU A 26 -8.99 -1.26 -4.66
CA LEU A 26 -8.20 -2.01 -5.62
C LEU A 26 -8.75 -3.43 -5.72
N ILE A 27 -9.18 -3.78 -6.92
CA ILE A 27 -9.52 -5.15 -7.24
C ILE A 27 -8.24 -5.82 -7.76
N ARG A 28 -7.76 -6.80 -7.01
CA ARG A 28 -6.71 -7.71 -7.48
C ARG A 28 -7.31 -8.62 -8.56
N ILE A 29 -6.84 -8.48 -9.79
CA ILE A 29 -7.05 -9.51 -10.81
C ILE A 29 -5.90 -10.51 -10.65
N VAL A 30 -6.20 -11.69 -10.11
CA VAL A 30 -5.31 -12.84 -10.26
C VAL A 30 -5.42 -13.22 -11.73
N GLY A 31 -4.33 -13.12 -12.49
CA GLY A 31 -4.36 -13.19 -13.95
C GLY A 31 -5.10 -14.42 -14.49
N GLU A 32 -6.34 -14.24 -14.93
CA GLU A 32 -6.88 -15.04 -16.02
C GLU A 32 -6.54 -14.28 -17.30
N MET A 33 -5.40 -14.59 -17.90
CA MET A 33 -5.22 -14.48 -19.36
C MET A 33 -3.90 -15.14 -19.77
N GLY A 34 -4.04 -16.22 -20.53
CA GLY A 34 -3.18 -16.53 -21.68
C GLY A 34 -1.77 -17.03 -21.39
N GLU A 35 -1.54 -18.29 -21.72
CA GLU A 35 -0.21 -18.84 -21.97
C GLU A 35 0.65 -17.96 -22.92
N ARG A 36 1.93 -17.82 -22.53
CA ARG A 36 3.14 -17.51 -23.34
C ARG A 36 3.35 -16.02 -23.65
N ASP A 37 4.46 -15.38 -23.29
CA ASP A 37 5.85 -15.86 -23.25
C ASP A 37 6.63 -15.33 -22.03
N GLY A 38 7.54 -16.18 -21.54
CA GLY A 38 8.79 -15.84 -20.85
C GLY A 38 8.88 -14.59 -19.95
N ILE A 39 9.25 -14.88 -18.69
CA ILE A 39 9.98 -14.02 -17.74
C ILE A 39 9.10 -13.16 -16.80
N SER A 40 8.93 -13.63 -15.56
CA SER A 40 8.79 -12.81 -14.34
C SER A 40 7.70 -11.71 -14.30
N GLY A 41 6.48 -11.97 -14.77
CA GLY A 41 5.41 -10.95 -14.79
C GLY A 41 4.18 -11.22 -13.90
N LEU A 42 4.10 -12.36 -13.19
CA LEU A 42 2.81 -12.86 -12.69
C LEU A 42 2.42 -12.46 -11.24
N ILE A 43 3.00 -11.38 -10.69
CA ILE A 43 2.59 -10.80 -9.39
C ILE A 43 2.57 -9.24 -9.42
N SER A 44 2.75 -8.65 -10.60
CA SER A 44 3.44 -7.37 -10.87
C SER A 44 2.56 -6.10 -10.99
N GLY A 45 1.45 -6.00 -10.27
CA GLY A 45 0.56 -4.84 -10.43
C GLY A 45 1.16 -3.52 -9.92
N LEU A 46 1.84 -3.58 -8.77
CA LEU A 46 2.46 -2.43 -8.10
C LEU A 46 3.85 -2.77 -7.54
N GLU A 47 4.38 -3.95 -7.86
CA GLU A 47 5.73 -4.32 -7.45
C GLU A 47 6.74 -3.33 -8.03
N GLY A 48 7.58 -2.73 -7.19
CA GLY A 48 8.57 -1.74 -7.65
C GLY A 48 7.96 -0.41 -8.16
N ALA A 49 6.65 -0.18 -8.02
CA ALA A 49 6.00 1.01 -8.55
C ALA A 49 6.41 2.27 -7.77
N ASP A 50 6.74 3.34 -8.49
CA ASP A 50 6.90 4.67 -7.90
C ASP A 50 5.52 5.24 -7.57
N LEU A 51 5.12 5.20 -6.30
CA LEU A 51 3.83 5.71 -5.80
C LEU A 51 4.05 6.90 -4.85
N ARG A 52 5.14 7.65 -5.04
CA ARG A 52 5.49 8.75 -4.15
C ARG A 52 4.43 9.83 -4.14
N GLY A 53 4.06 10.27 -2.93
CA GLY A 53 3.15 11.38 -2.72
C GLY A 53 1.70 11.14 -3.12
N ILE A 54 1.30 9.90 -3.43
CA ILE A 54 -0.10 9.62 -3.76
C ILE A 54 -1.01 9.75 -2.53
N ASN A 55 -2.25 10.12 -2.77
CA ASN A 55 -3.29 10.12 -1.76
C ASN A 55 -4.11 8.83 -1.86
N LEU A 56 -3.94 7.92 -0.91
CA LEU A 56 -4.67 6.66 -0.73
C LEU A 56 -5.61 6.73 0.48
N ARG A 57 -6.02 7.92 0.91
CA ARG A 57 -6.89 8.07 2.08
C ARG A 57 -8.15 7.22 1.92
N GLY A 58 -8.39 6.32 2.87
CA GLY A 58 -9.56 5.43 2.86
C GLY A 58 -9.54 4.36 1.77
N ALA A 59 -8.42 4.15 1.09
CA ALA A 59 -8.31 3.13 0.05
C ALA A 59 -8.38 1.72 0.65
N ASN A 60 -9.00 0.80 -0.09
CA ASN A 60 -8.95 -0.63 0.21
C ASN A 60 -7.88 -1.29 -0.67
N LEU A 61 -6.81 -1.75 -0.02
CA LEU A 61 -5.60 -2.36 -0.59
C LEU A 61 -5.35 -3.73 0.05
N GLU A 62 -6.42 -4.40 0.48
CA GLU A 62 -6.32 -5.71 1.11
C GLU A 62 -5.73 -6.74 0.15
N ARG A 63 -4.74 -7.51 0.63
CA ARG A 63 -4.06 -8.58 -0.13
C ARG A 63 -3.38 -8.10 -1.42
N VAL A 64 -3.08 -6.81 -1.53
CA VAL A 64 -2.32 -6.26 -2.65
C VAL A 64 -0.83 -6.51 -2.41
N ASP A 65 -0.11 -6.80 -3.48
CA ASP A 65 1.35 -6.87 -3.47
C ASP A 65 1.94 -5.49 -3.84
N LEU A 66 2.54 -4.83 -2.85
CA LEU A 66 3.27 -3.57 -2.92
C LEU A 66 4.77 -3.80 -2.62
N SER A 67 5.28 -5.03 -2.79
CA SER A 67 6.71 -5.30 -2.61
C SER A 67 7.55 -4.44 -3.58
N GLY A 68 8.66 -3.89 -3.12
CA GLY A 68 9.50 -2.95 -3.86
C GLY A 68 8.86 -1.59 -4.18
N ALA A 69 7.57 -1.36 -3.94
CA ALA A 69 6.91 -0.10 -4.26
C ALA A 69 7.48 1.04 -3.41
N ASP A 70 7.68 2.20 -4.04
CA ASP A 70 8.10 3.42 -3.36
C ASP A 70 6.87 4.14 -2.79
N LEU A 71 6.66 3.99 -1.49
CA LEU A 71 5.55 4.59 -0.74
C LEU A 71 5.99 5.81 0.09
N GLU A 72 7.03 6.52 -0.35
CA GLU A 72 7.44 7.77 0.30
C GLU A 72 6.35 8.85 0.18
N GLN A 73 6.16 9.62 1.26
CA GLN A 73 5.24 10.76 1.33
C GLN A 73 3.76 10.42 1.06
N VAL A 74 3.38 9.14 1.16
CA VAL A 74 2.02 8.72 0.88
C VAL A 74 1.05 9.14 2.00
N ASN A 75 -0.16 9.54 1.63
CA ASN A 75 -1.25 9.68 2.59
C ASN A 75 -2.14 8.43 2.54
N ALA A 76 -1.96 7.53 3.51
CA ALA A 76 -2.76 6.32 3.64
C ALA A 76 -3.69 6.37 4.86
N SER A 77 -4.12 7.57 5.25
CA SER A 77 -5.02 7.74 6.39
C SER A 77 -6.29 6.91 6.20
N SER A 78 -6.68 6.12 7.19
CA SER A 78 -7.86 5.23 7.14
C SER A 78 -7.84 4.17 6.04
N ALA A 79 -6.70 3.92 5.38
CA ALA A 79 -6.58 2.87 4.37
C ALA A 79 -6.50 1.47 5.00
N SER A 80 -6.97 0.46 4.27
CA SER A 80 -6.86 -0.96 4.66
C SER A 80 -5.76 -1.64 3.84
N PHE A 81 -4.77 -2.20 4.51
CA PHE A 81 -3.67 -3.01 3.98
C PHE A 81 -3.69 -4.42 4.59
N ILE A 82 -4.87 -4.94 4.97
CA ILE A 82 -4.96 -6.25 5.61
C ILE A 82 -4.39 -7.32 4.68
N ASP A 83 -3.49 -8.16 5.21
CA ASP A 83 -2.78 -9.21 4.47
C ASP A 83 -2.01 -8.72 3.22
N ALA A 84 -1.72 -7.41 3.11
CA ALA A 84 -0.94 -6.87 2.00
C ALA A 84 0.56 -7.19 2.16
N THR A 85 1.28 -7.29 1.05
CA THR A 85 2.74 -7.32 1.07
C THR A 85 3.25 -5.92 0.78
N MET A 86 4.21 -5.41 1.56
CA MET A 86 4.72 -4.03 1.45
C MET A 86 6.21 -4.01 1.74
N SER A 87 6.93 -2.98 1.26
CA SER A 87 8.38 -2.88 1.51
C SER A 87 8.80 -1.81 2.50
N TYR A 88 8.30 -0.59 2.41
CA TYR A 88 8.54 0.43 3.43
C TYR A 88 7.60 1.61 3.25
N PHE A 89 7.41 2.36 4.32
CA PHE A 89 6.80 3.69 4.29
C PHE A 89 7.79 4.69 4.88
N LEU A 90 7.91 5.86 4.27
CA LEU A 90 8.73 6.95 4.78
C LEU A 90 8.00 8.27 4.56
N TYR A 91 8.05 9.18 5.55
CA TYR A 91 7.30 10.44 5.50
C TYR A 91 5.79 10.25 5.28
N ALA A 92 5.26 9.07 5.61
CA ALA A 92 3.88 8.69 5.32
C ALA A 92 2.93 9.15 6.43
N VAL A 93 1.66 9.37 6.08
CA VAL A 93 0.57 9.58 7.04
C VAL A 93 -0.26 8.29 7.13
N LEU A 94 -0.16 7.61 8.27
CA LEU A 94 -0.75 6.28 8.51
C LEU A 94 -1.87 6.31 9.55
N ILE A 95 -2.46 7.48 9.79
CA ILE A 95 -3.46 7.68 10.83
C ILE A 95 -4.69 6.82 10.54
N TYR A 96 -5.15 6.00 11.50
CA TYR A 96 -6.27 5.05 11.33
C TYR A 96 -6.06 3.98 10.25
N ALA A 97 -4.86 3.84 9.70
CA ALA A 97 -4.58 2.79 8.73
C ALA A 97 -4.56 1.41 9.41
N ASN A 98 -4.92 0.38 8.66
CA ASN A 98 -4.97 -0.99 9.16
C ASN A 98 -4.02 -1.90 8.38
N PHE A 99 -2.97 -2.36 9.05
CA PHE A 99 -1.97 -3.27 8.48
C PHE A 99 -2.08 -4.69 9.03
N ARG A 100 -3.16 -5.08 9.71
CA ARG A 100 -3.29 -6.41 10.31
C ARG A 100 -2.93 -7.52 9.30
N GLY A 101 -2.02 -8.41 9.67
CA GLY A 101 -1.57 -9.51 8.80
C GLY A 101 -0.69 -9.09 7.61
N ALA A 102 -0.42 -7.78 7.42
CA ALA A 102 0.46 -7.33 6.36
C ALA A 102 1.89 -7.83 6.58
N THR A 103 2.56 -8.23 5.51
CA THR A 103 3.94 -8.69 5.55
C THR A 103 4.85 -7.56 5.09
N ASP A 104 5.83 -7.24 5.92
CA ASP A 104 6.92 -6.32 5.57
C ASP A 104 8.08 -7.12 4.96
N THR A 105 8.44 -6.81 3.72
CA THR A 105 9.55 -7.44 3.00
C THR A 105 10.83 -6.60 3.03
N GLY A 106 10.78 -5.37 3.56
CA GLY A 106 11.92 -4.47 3.61
C GLY A 106 12.62 -4.41 4.96
N GLU A 107 13.84 -3.87 4.96
CA GLU A 107 14.61 -3.62 6.20
C GLU A 107 14.06 -2.42 7.01
N ARG A 108 13.14 -1.64 6.45
CA ARG A 108 12.58 -0.42 7.06
C ARG A 108 11.13 -0.65 7.47
N SER A 109 10.96 -0.97 8.76
CA SER A 109 9.68 -1.14 9.43
C SER A 109 8.73 0.06 9.23
N LEU A 110 7.41 -0.21 9.27
CA LEU A 110 6.34 0.80 9.44
C LEU A 110 6.70 1.83 10.53
N CYS A 111 7.41 1.41 11.58
CA CYS A 111 7.87 2.23 12.69
C CYS A 111 9.05 3.17 12.37
N SER A 112 9.04 3.83 11.21
CA SER A 112 9.97 4.92 10.93
C SER A 112 9.60 6.17 11.72
N ARG A 113 10.59 6.83 12.35
CA ARG A 113 10.39 8.13 13.04
C ARG A 113 9.86 9.25 12.14
N PHE A 114 9.90 9.04 10.83
CA PHE A 114 9.42 9.97 9.83
C PHE A 114 7.96 9.74 9.44
N ASN A 115 7.37 8.60 9.82
CA ASN A 115 5.96 8.32 9.57
C ASN A 115 5.10 8.90 10.70
N LEU A 116 3.97 9.48 10.33
CA LEU A 116 2.95 9.90 11.27
C LEU A 116 2.00 8.73 11.52
N ILE A 117 2.19 8.08 12.67
CA ILE A 117 1.46 6.88 13.08
C ILE A 117 0.55 7.26 14.25
N TRP A 118 -0.74 7.01 14.08
CA TRP A 118 -1.72 7.30 15.13
C TRP A 118 -3.00 6.51 14.91
N HIS A 119 -3.49 5.80 15.93
CA HIS A 119 -4.60 4.86 15.80
C HIS A 119 -4.39 3.83 14.66
N THR A 120 -3.14 3.47 14.40
CA THR A 120 -2.76 2.55 13.33
C THR A 120 -2.74 1.13 13.86
N THR A 121 -3.41 0.20 13.19
CA THR A 121 -3.32 -1.23 13.50
C THR A 121 -2.09 -1.80 12.82
N MET A 122 -1.17 -2.37 13.59
CA MET A 122 0.05 -3.02 13.10
C MET A 122 -0.25 -4.44 12.62
N PRO A 123 0.70 -5.09 11.93
CA PRO A 123 0.51 -6.45 11.43
C PRO A 123 0.22 -7.52 12.48
N ASP A 124 0.78 -7.42 13.68
CA ASP A 124 0.44 -8.29 14.81
C ASP A 124 -0.98 -8.03 15.38
N GLY A 125 -1.67 -7.00 14.87
CA GLY A 125 -2.99 -6.58 15.31
C GLY A 125 -3.00 -5.57 16.46
N THR A 126 -1.84 -5.15 16.97
CA THR A 126 -1.75 -4.12 18.01
C THR A 126 -2.10 -2.75 17.43
N VAL A 127 -2.75 -1.90 18.23
CA VAL A 127 -3.10 -0.53 17.81
C VAL A 127 -2.13 0.45 18.46
N TYR A 128 -1.31 1.11 17.65
CA TYR A 128 -0.41 2.15 18.10
C TYR A 128 -1.08 3.53 18.11
N LYS A 129 -0.83 4.28 19.17
CA LYS A 129 -1.40 5.62 19.41
C LYS A 129 -0.30 6.60 19.79
N GLY A 130 0.67 6.79 18.89
CA GLY A 130 1.79 7.68 19.13
C GLY A 130 2.86 7.61 18.05
N PRO A 131 3.70 8.66 17.92
CA PRO A 131 4.79 8.71 16.93
C PRO A 131 5.93 7.72 17.24
N GLU A 132 6.02 7.21 18.47
CA GLU A 132 7.03 6.22 18.88
C GLU A 132 6.49 4.80 18.73
N CYS A 133 6.60 4.29 17.52
CA CYS A 133 6.29 2.91 17.18
C CYS A 133 7.49 2.01 17.58
N LYS A 134 7.24 0.93 18.33
CA LYS A 134 8.27 -0.01 18.84
C LYS A 134 8.04 -1.44 18.35
N TRP A 135 7.70 -1.58 17.08
CA TRP A 135 7.60 -2.89 16.45
C TRP A 135 9.01 -3.45 16.21
N LYS A 136 9.23 -4.68 16.67
CA LYS A 136 10.43 -5.49 16.44
C LYS A 136 10.10 -6.66 15.53
#